data_AF-A0A1I0EI99-F1
#
_entry.id   AF-A0A1I0EI99-F1
#
_cell.length_a   1.000
_cell.length_b   1.000
_cell.length_c   1.000
_cell.angle_alpha   90.00
_cell.angle_beta   90.00
_cell.angle_gamma   90.00
#
_symmetry.space_group_name_H-M   'P 1'
#
loop_
_entity.id
_entity.type
_entity.pdbx_description
1 polymer ?
#
loop_
_entity_poly.entity_id
_entity_poly.type
_entity_poly.pdbx_seq_one_letter_code
_entity_poly.pdbx_strand_id
1 'polypeptide(L)'
;MINKFRLKISYNENKITLDVNEDITFKELSKIINEKLLLNKCKYYEFLHNENVIDKEDRIQSSKICDYLELDQELVYYTGRKDRPYLIKIIVWDYVLEVNDATMKKFVQLMKKVDQAKPKQIYYLNKDQRKFIDTALKDCYDSLKELNFGGEYYYHLLKNGDNYMALKLKYYMLDDKYEFYLFDTLENMNNGTYNYLITFYDTNRAYFKGYQGINRNIFILRGENDTIKINDFEYLYSALNRLTYMFKDVEEDYLFKSHENILVYDIANCKYWTV
;
A
#
# COMPACT_ATOMS: atom_id res chain seq x y z
N MET A 1 5.63 -28.13 -2.79
CA MET A 1 5.48 -26.69 -2.55
C MET A 1 5.92 -26.52 -1.12
N ILE A 2 6.99 -25.78 -0.87
CA ILE A 2 7.42 -25.55 0.51
C ILE A 2 6.81 -24.21 0.90
N ASN A 3 5.90 -24.24 1.86
CA ASN A 3 5.34 -23.03 2.43
C ASN A 3 6.29 -22.56 3.53
N LYS A 4 6.72 -21.31 3.42
CA LYS A 4 7.56 -20.67 4.40
C LYS A 4 6.81 -19.53 5.06
N PHE A 5 7.03 -19.34 6.35
CA PHE A 5 6.64 -18.12 7.03
C PHE A 5 7.80 -17.13 6.94
N ARG A 6 7.48 -15.92 6.50
CA ARG A 6 8.36 -14.76 6.66
C ARG A 6 8.09 -14.13 8.00
N LEU A 7 9.02 -14.28 8.92
CA LEU A 7 8.94 -13.78 10.28
C LEU A 7 9.66 -12.44 10.39
N LYS A 8 8.99 -11.42 10.95
CA LYS A 8 9.64 -10.21 11.45
C LYS A 8 9.89 -10.37 12.94
N ILE A 9 11.15 -10.23 13.35
CA ILE A 9 11.58 -10.43 14.73
C ILE A 9 12.18 -9.13 15.25
N SER A 10 11.72 -8.68 16.40
CA SER A 10 12.16 -7.44 17.05
C SER A 10 12.70 -7.73 18.45
N TYR A 11 13.90 -7.23 18.73
CA TYR A 11 14.56 -7.34 20.04
C TYR A 11 15.35 -6.05 20.33
N ASN A 12 14.94 -5.30 21.35
CA ASN A 12 15.41 -3.93 21.62
C ASN A 12 15.30 -3.06 20.34
N GLU A 13 16.40 -2.45 19.89
CA GLU A 13 16.46 -1.65 18.65
C GLU A 13 16.68 -2.50 17.39
N ASN A 14 17.01 -3.79 17.54
CA ASN A 14 17.31 -4.66 16.40
C ASN A 14 16.04 -5.27 15.81
N LYS A 15 15.95 -5.24 14.47
CA LYS A 15 14.89 -5.89 13.70
C LYS A 15 15.51 -6.80 12.64
N ILE A 16 15.08 -8.05 12.58
CA ILE A 16 15.52 -9.01 11.57
C ILE A 16 14.31 -9.66 10.88
N THR A 17 14.49 -10.04 9.62
CA THR A 17 13.50 -10.78 8.83
C THR A 17 14.07 -12.15 8.50
N LEU A 18 13.31 -13.22 8.74
CA LEU A 18 13.71 -14.60 8.49
C LEU A 18 12.62 -15.36 7.75
N ASP A 19 13.00 -16.11 6.71
CA ASP A 19 12.11 -17.05 6.04
C ASP A 19 12.38 -18.46 6.60
N VAL A 20 11.38 -19.06 7.21
CA VAL A 20 11.45 -20.41 7.82
C VAL A 20 10.37 -21.33 7.26
N ASN A 21 10.65 -22.63 7.14
CA ASN A 21 9.61 -23.58 6.74
C ASN A 21 8.48 -23.58 7.78
N GLU A 22 7.22 -23.62 7.35
CA GLU A 22 6.08 -23.60 8.27
C GLU A 22 6.02 -24.86 9.17
N ASP A 23 6.62 -25.97 8.70
CA ASP A 23 6.66 -27.25 9.40
C ASP A 23 7.71 -27.35 10.53
N ILE A 24 8.57 -26.33 10.73
CA ILE A 24 9.55 -26.40 11.82
C ILE A 24 8.85 -26.37 13.18
N THR A 25 9.52 -26.92 14.18
CA THR A 25 9.06 -26.87 15.57
C THR A 25 9.45 -25.55 16.25
N PHE A 26 8.73 -25.16 17.30
CA PHE A 26 9.10 -24.00 18.14
C PHE A 26 10.50 -24.15 18.75
N LYS A 27 10.93 -25.38 19.05
CA LYS A 27 12.30 -25.68 19.51
C LYS A 27 13.37 -25.45 18.44
N GLU A 28 13.06 -25.66 17.18
CA GLU A 28 13.97 -25.34 16.07
C GLU A 28 13.98 -23.84 15.80
N LEU A 29 12.81 -23.20 15.84
CA LEU A 29 12.68 -21.76 15.73
C LEU A 29 13.50 -21.03 16.80
N SER A 30 13.43 -21.45 18.06
CA SER A 30 14.20 -20.83 19.16
C SER A 30 15.71 -20.87 18.91
N LYS A 31 16.24 -21.97 18.37
CA LYS A 31 17.66 -22.07 18.00
C LYS A 31 18.03 -21.10 16.89
N ILE A 32 17.21 -21.03 15.84
CA ILE A 32 17.43 -20.12 14.69
C ILE A 32 17.45 -18.66 15.16
N ILE A 33 16.48 -18.27 15.99
CA ILE A 33 16.39 -16.90 16.52
C ILE A 33 17.58 -16.58 17.42
N ASN A 34 17.93 -17.49 18.33
CA ASN A 34 19.07 -17.31 19.24
C ASN A 34 20.39 -17.18 18.46
N GLU A 35 20.55 -17.91 17.36
CA GLU A 35 21.71 -17.77 16.48
C GLU A 35 21.75 -16.39 15.81
N LYS A 36 20.63 -15.97 15.22
CA LYS A 36 20.56 -14.70 14.48
C LYS A 36 20.70 -13.46 15.37
N LEU A 37 20.25 -13.55 16.62
CA LEU A 37 20.36 -12.46 17.61
C LEU A 37 21.63 -12.57 18.48
N LEU A 38 22.54 -13.50 18.18
CA LEU A 38 23.76 -13.75 18.96
C LEU A 38 23.50 -14.11 20.45
N LEU A 39 22.36 -14.74 20.72
CA LEU A 39 21.90 -15.22 22.03
C LEU A 39 22.16 -16.71 22.25
N ASN A 40 23.11 -17.30 21.54
CA ASN A 40 23.44 -18.74 21.54
C ASN A 40 23.67 -19.40 22.92
N LYS A 41 24.05 -18.60 23.93
CA LYS A 41 24.26 -19.10 25.30
C LYS A 41 22.96 -19.32 26.07
N CYS A 42 21.84 -18.82 25.55
CA CYS A 42 20.51 -18.93 26.16
C CYS A 42 19.91 -20.31 25.87
N LYS A 43 19.54 -21.04 26.92
CA LYS A 43 18.97 -22.39 26.82
C LYS A 43 17.47 -22.42 27.08
N TYR A 44 17.01 -21.57 28.01
CA TYR A 44 15.60 -21.40 28.30
C TYR A 44 14.87 -20.79 27.10
N TYR A 45 13.67 -21.29 26.83
CA TYR A 45 12.82 -20.83 25.75
C TYR A 45 11.34 -21.01 26.14
N GLU A 46 10.52 -19.99 25.89
CA GLU A 46 9.07 -20.03 26.08
C GLU A 46 8.37 -19.11 25.05
N PHE A 47 7.37 -19.62 24.34
CA PHE A 47 6.60 -18.89 23.33
C PHE A 47 5.18 -18.66 23.83
N LEU A 48 4.71 -17.44 23.70
CA LEU A 48 3.37 -17.02 24.11
C LEU A 48 2.62 -16.34 22.97
N HIS A 49 1.31 -16.51 22.99
CA HIS A 49 0.36 -15.76 22.18
C HIS A 49 -0.83 -15.37 23.05
N ASN A 50 -1.24 -14.10 23.01
CA ASN A 50 -2.32 -13.58 23.85
C ASN A 50 -2.19 -14.05 25.32
N GLU A 51 -0.98 -13.93 25.88
CA GLU A 51 -0.62 -14.32 27.25
C GLU A 51 -0.66 -15.85 27.55
N ASN A 52 -1.06 -16.68 26.58
CA ASN A 52 -1.06 -18.13 26.73
C ASN A 52 0.24 -18.75 26.22
N VAL A 53 0.82 -19.67 27.02
CA VAL A 53 2.02 -20.41 26.65
C VAL A 53 1.69 -21.46 25.60
N ILE A 54 2.23 -21.30 24.40
CA ILE A 54 2.05 -22.23 23.29
C ILE A 54 3.11 -23.33 23.31
N ASP A 55 4.37 -23.01 23.57
CA ASP A 55 5.47 -23.98 23.61
C ASP A 55 6.57 -23.53 24.57
N LYS A 56 7.27 -24.49 25.19
CA LYS A 56 8.33 -24.21 26.17
C LYS A 56 9.32 -25.38 26.27
N GLU A 57 10.50 -25.12 26.84
CA GLU A 57 11.60 -26.07 26.97
C GLU A 57 11.20 -27.44 27.56
N ASP A 58 10.34 -27.45 28.58
CA ASP A 58 9.95 -28.67 29.33
C ASP A 58 8.91 -29.54 28.60
N ARG A 59 8.47 -29.15 27.40
CA ARG A 59 7.44 -29.92 26.66
C ARG A 59 8.08 -31.13 25.97
N ILE A 60 7.52 -32.32 26.20
CA ILE A 60 8.02 -33.61 25.69
C ILE A 60 8.09 -33.63 24.15
N GLN A 61 7.11 -33.01 23.49
CA GLN A 61 7.07 -32.86 22.03
C GLN A 61 6.75 -31.40 21.70
N SER A 62 7.70 -30.73 21.05
CA SER A 62 7.52 -29.35 20.58
C SER A 62 6.57 -29.34 19.39
N SER A 63 5.60 -28.43 19.43
CA SER A 63 4.64 -28.30 18.34
C SER A 63 5.25 -27.67 17.10
N LYS A 64 4.67 -27.93 15.94
CA LYS A 64 5.03 -27.20 14.73
C LYS A 64 4.50 -25.77 14.82
N ILE A 65 5.18 -24.85 14.17
CA ILE A 65 4.76 -23.45 14.17
C ILE A 65 3.48 -23.25 13.35
N CYS A 66 3.27 -24.01 12.27
CA CYS A 66 2.05 -23.94 11.45
C CYS A 66 0.77 -24.38 12.17
N ASP A 67 0.89 -25.16 13.25
CA ASP A 67 -0.27 -25.59 14.04
C ASP A 67 -0.85 -24.43 14.89
N TYR A 68 -0.10 -23.34 15.07
CA TYR A 68 -0.45 -22.25 15.99
C TYR A 68 -0.30 -20.84 15.41
N LEU A 69 0.34 -20.68 14.26
CA LEU A 69 0.62 -19.38 13.67
C LEU A 69 -0.12 -19.11 12.38
N GLU A 70 -0.76 -17.95 12.36
CA GLU A 70 -1.43 -17.34 11.22
C GLU A 70 -0.79 -15.98 10.87
N LEU A 71 -1.18 -15.40 9.73
CA LEU A 71 -0.71 -14.09 9.28
C LEU A 71 -1.04 -13.00 10.30
N ASP A 72 -0.13 -12.04 10.46
CA ASP A 72 -0.21 -10.91 11.38
C ASP A 72 -0.30 -11.29 12.87
N GLN A 73 -0.13 -12.57 13.19
CA GLN A 73 -0.16 -13.04 14.56
C GLN A 73 1.12 -12.64 15.29
N GLU A 74 0.98 -11.85 16.37
CA GLU A 74 2.07 -11.53 17.27
C GLU A 74 2.32 -12.67 18.27
N LEU A 75 3.58 -13.06 18.36
CA LEU A 75 4.13 -13.96 19.35
C LEU A 75 5.14 -13.22 20.22
N VAL A 76 5.15 -13.58 21.49
CA VAL A 76 6.21 -13.20 22.43
C VAL A 76 7.08 -14.41 22.70
N TYR A 77 8.38 -14.26 22.47
CA TYR A 77 9.39 -15.28 22.71
C TYR A 77 10.30 -14.85 23.87
N TYR A 78 10.31 -15.63 24.94
CA TYR A 78 11.21 -15.45 26.06
C TYR A 78 12.40 -16.40 25.98
N THR A 79 13.61 -15.87 26.16
CA THR A 79 14.83 -16.68 26.23
C THR A 79 15.85 -16.07 27.20
N GLY A 80 16.85 -16.82 27.64
CA GLY A 80 17.90 -16.31 28.54
C GLY A 80 17.98 -17.09 29.86
N ARG A 81 17.89 -16.39 30.99
CA ARG A 81 17.74 -17.01 32.31
C ARG A 81 16.28 -16.90 32.74
N LYS A 82 15.76 -17.93 33.40
CA LYS A 82 14.35 -18.02 33.80
C LYS A 82 13.90 -16.89 34.73
N ASP A 83 14.81 -16.36 35.54
CA ASP A 83 14.58 -15.22 36.44
C ASP A 83 14.67 -13.85 35.75
N ARG A 84 15.32 -13.77 34.58
CA ARG A 84 15.52 -12.55 33.79
C ARG A 84 15.51 -12.86 32.29
N PRO A 85 14.34 -13.12 31.70
CA PRO A 85 14.25 -13.45 30.29
C PRO A 85 14.38 -12.20 29.41
N TYR A 86 15.01 -12.37 28.26
CA TYR A 86 14.91 -11.46 27.13
C TYR A 86 13.56 -11.64 26.46
N LEU A 87 12.89 -10.53 26.16
CA LEU A 87 11.61 -10.50 25.45
C LEU A 87 11.87 -10.19 23.99
N ILE A 88 11.50 -11.11 23.11
CA ILE A 88 11.63 -11.00 21.67
C ILE A 88 10.23 -11.05 21.07
N LYS A 89 9.88 -10.06 20.25
CA LYS A 89 8.60 -10.05 19.53
C LYS A 89 8.76 -10.68 18.16
N ILE A 90 7.82 -11.52 17.75
CA ILE A 90 7.83 -12.20 16.46
C ILE A 90 6.46 -12.03 15.82
N ILE A 91 6.41 -11.67 14.53
CA ILE A 91 5.18 -11.56 13.76
C ILE A 91 5.34 -12.37 12.48
N VAL A 92 4.35 -13.18 12.13
CA VAL A 92 4.25 -13.76 10.79
C VAL A 92 3.79 -12.67 9.84
N TRP A 93 4.73 -12.15 9.06
CA TRP A 93 4.49 -11.01 8.16
C TRP A 93 3.93 -11.44 6.80
N ASP A 94 4.36 -12.58 6.29
CA ASP A 94 3.97 -13.04 4.95
C ASP A 94 4.13 -14.57 4.81
N TYR A 95 3.43 -15.15 3.83
CA TYR A 95 3.61 -16.53 3.40
C TYR A 95 4.43 -16.56 2.11
N VAL A 96 5.60 -17.18 2.16
CA VAL A 96 6.45 -17.35 1.00
C VAL A 96 6.24 -18.74 0.42
N LEU A 97 5.67 -18.79 -0.78
CA LEU A 97 5.55 -20.03 -1.55
C LEU A 97 6.86 -20.28 -2.31
N GLU A 98 7.65 -21.25 -1.87
CA GLU A 98 8.73 -21.77 -2.71
C GLU A 98 8.14 -22.73 -3.73
N VAL A 99 8.00 -22.19 -4.94
CA VAL A 99 7.50 -22.90 -6.11
C VAL A 99 8.67 -23.47 -6.90
N ASN A 100 8.61 -24.75 -7.25
CA ASN A 100 9.64 -25.36 -8.09
C ASN A 100 9.62 -24.77 -9.52
N ASP A 101 10.75 -24.85 -10.22
CA ASP A 101 10.93 -24.32 -11.58
C ASP A 101 9.85 -24.80 -12.56
N ALA A 102 9.36 -26.03 -12.41
CA ALA A 102 8.34 -26.60 -13.28
C ALA A 102 6.98 -25.90 -13.12
N THR A 103 6.56 -25.64 -11.89
CA THR A 103 5.34 -24.90 -11.59
C THR A 103 5.49 -23.42 -11.94
N MET A 104 6.67 -22.81 -11.71
CA MET A 104 6.95 -21.45 -12.20
C MET A 104 6.88 -21.37 -13.72
N LYS A 105 7.40 -22.36 -14.46
CA LYS A 105 7.26 -22.43 -15.93
C LYS A 105 5.80 -22.54 -16.36
N LYS A 106 4.98 -23.35 -15.68
CA LYS A 106 3.54 -23.45 -15.94
C LYS A 106 2.81 -22.14 -15.60
N PHE A 107 3.16 -21.50 -14.50
CA PHE A 107 2.63 -20.19 -14.10
C PHE A 107 3.01 -19.12 -15.13
N VAL A 108 4.25 -19.07 -15.58
CA VAL A 108 4.70 -18.16 -16.65
C VAL A 108 3.96 -18.45 -17.97
N GLN A 109 3.72 -19.72 -18.31
CA GLN A 109 2.90 -20.07 -19.48
C GLN A 109 1.44 -19.64 -19.33
N LEU A 110 0.85 -19.80 -18.14
CA LEU A 110 -0.48 -19.31 -17.81
C LEU A 110 -0.52 -17.78 -17.88
N MET A 111 0.46 -17.08 -17.31
CA MET A 111 0.60 -15.62 -17.40
C MET A 111 0.76 -15.15 -18.85
N LYS A 112 1.49 -15.89 -19.70
CA LYS A 112 1.55 -15.61 -21.15
C LYS A 112 0.20 -15.78 -21.84
N LYS A 113 -0.60 -16.77 -21.43
CA LYS A 113 -1.97 -16.96 -21.94
C LYS A 113 -2.93 -15.87 -21.43
N VAL A 114 -2.79 -15.45 -20.17
CA VAL A 114 -3.52 -14.31 -19.59
C VAL A 114 -3.11 -13.01 -20.29
N ASP A 115 -1.82 -12.82 -20.59
CA ASP A 115 -1.30 -11.70 -21.38
C ASP A 115 -1.92 -11.64 -22.79
N GLN A 116 -2.16 -12.80 -23.41
CA GLN A 116 -2.86 -12.93 -24.70
C GLN A 116 -4.37 -12.70 -24.58
N ALA A 117 -4.97 -13.02 -23.43
CA ALA A 117 -6.39 -12.82 -23.12
C ALA A 117 -6.69 -11.44 -22.50
N LYS A 118 -5.67 -10.58 -22.35
CA LYS A 118 -5.87 -9.22 -21.82
C LYS A 118 -6.95 -8.52 -22.64
N PRO A 119 -7.92 -7.85 -22.01
CA PRO A 119 -8.72 -6.87 -22.72
C PRO A 119 -7.72 -5.90 -23.36
N LYS A 120 -7.77 -5.76 -24.70
CA LYS A 120 -6.99 -4.75 -25.41
C LYS A 120 -7.20 -3.44 -24.65
N GLN A 121 -6.16 -2.87 -24.05
CA GLN A 121 -6.24 -1.51 -23.54
C GLN A 121 -6.60 -0.66 -24.76
N ILE A 122 -7.85 -0.22 -24.83
CA ILE A 122 -8.30 0.63 -25.92
C ILE A 122 -7.79 2.01 -25.56
N TYR A 123 -6.53 2.27 -25.89
CA TYR A 123 -5.95 3.60 -25.72
C TYR A 123 -6.55 4.50 -26.78
N TYR A 124 -7.47 5.37 -26.38
CA TYR A 124 -7.96 6.42 -27.27
C TYR A 124 -6.96 7.57 -27.37
N LEU A 125 -6.03 7.72 -26.42
CA LEU A 125 -4.99 8.75 -26.44
C LEU A 125 -3.82 8.38 -27.37
N ASN A 126 -3.36 9.37 -28.14
CA ASN A 126 -2.17 9.22 -28.98
C ASN A 126 -0.88 9.18 -28.12
N LYS A 127 0.26 8.82 -28.73
CA LYS A 127 1.53 8.63 -28.02
C LYS A 127 1.98 9.88 -27.25
N ASP A 128 1.80 11.06 -27.82
CA ASP A 128 2.26 12.31 -27.21
C ASP A 128 1.34 12.72 -26.06
N GLN A 129 0.02 12.59 -26.23
CA GLN A 129 -0.97 12.80 -25.17
C GLN A 129 -0.72 11.89 -23.96
N ARG A 130 -0.41 10.61 -24.19
CA ARG A 130 -0.01 9.70 -23.11
C ARG A 130 1.21 10.21 -22.37
N LYS A 131 2.26 10.60 -23.10
CA LYS A 131 3.48 11.15 -22.50
C LYS A 131 3.19 12.37 -21.62
N PHE A 132 2.32 13.28 -22.06
CA PHE A 132 1.93 14.45 -21.27
C PHE A 132 1.18 14.08 -19.98
N ILE A 133 0.18 13.19 -20.07
CA ILE A 133 -0.56 12.72 -18.89
C ILE A 133 0.34 11.96 -17.95
N ASP A 134 1.21 11.08 -18.45
CA ASP A 134 2.12 10.30 -17.63
C ASP A 134 3.10 11.19 -16.85
N THR A 135 3.60 12.27 -17.47
CA THR A 135 4.40 13.28 -16.77
C THR A 135 3.58 13.98 -15.69
N ALA A 136 2.38 14.47 -16.01
CA ALA A 136 1.54 15.17 -15.04
C ALA A 136 1.12 14.28 -13.86
N LEU A 137 0.83 13.00 -14.12
CA LEU A 137 0.56 12.00 -13.09
C LEU A 137 1.77 11.78 -12.19
N LYS A 138 2.97 11.66 -12.78
CA LYS A 138 4.21 11.49 -12.02
C LYS A 138 4.49 12.70 -11.14
N ASP A 139 4.40 13.91 -11.69
CA ASP A 139 4.65 15.15 -10.94
C ASP A 139 3.68 15.30 -9.77
N CYS A 140 2.41 14.92 -9.98
CA CYS A 140 1.39 14.90 -8.94
C CYS A 140 1.70 13.86 -7.84
N TYR A 141 2.07 12.63 -8.23
CA TYR A 141 2.47 11.58 -7.31
C TYR A 141 3.71 11.94 -6.48
N ASP A 142 4.75 12.45 -7.14
CA ASP A 142 5.99 12.84 -6.48
C ASP A 142 5.72 13.96 -5.45
N SER A 143 4.82 14.91 -5.77
CA SER A 143 4.41 15.95 -4.82
C SER A 143 3.64 15.39 -3.62
N LEU A 144 2.73 14.43 -3.83
CA LEU A 144 1.99 13.78 -2.73
C LEU A 144 2.91 13.01 -1.79
N LYS A 145 3.91 12.30 -2.34
CA LYS A 145 4.82 11.45 -1.56
C LYS A 145 5.72 12.24 -0.62
N GLU A 146 5.95 13.52 -0.91
CA GLU A 146 6.71 14.43 -0.04
C GLU A 146 5.88 14.98 1.12
N LEU A 147 4.55 14.89 1.05
CA LEU A 147 3.62 15.36 2.07
C LEU A 147 3.32 14.27 3.10
N ASN A 148 3.27 14.62 4.38
CA ASN A 148 3.07 13.70 5.49
C ASN A 148 1.64 13.79 6.03
N PHE A 149 0.73 13.04 5.42
CA PHE A 149 -0.67 12.98 5.82
C PHE A 149 -1.17 11.53 5.85
N GLY A 150 -2.35 11.33 6.42
CA GLY A 150 -3.07 10.05 6.41
C GLY A 150 -4.56 10.30 6.48
N GLY A 151 -5.38 9.46 5.83
CA GLY A 151 -6.84 9.57 5.87
C GLY A 151 -7.48 10.13 4.60
N GLU A 152 -8.64 10.76 4.78
CA GLU A 152 -9.48 11.28 3.69
C GLU A 152 -9.61 12.81 3.82
N TYR A 153 -9.52 13.52 2.70
CA TYR A 153 -9.52 14.97 2.62
C TYR A 153 -10.32 15.44 1.40
N TYR A 154 -10.98 16.60 1.55
CA TYR A 154 -11.87 17.15 0.53
C TYR A 154 -11.41 18.54 0.11
N TYR A 155 -11.43 18.77 -1.20
CA TYR A 155 -11.00 20.02 -1.81
C TYR A 155 -12.03 20.54 -2.79
N HIS A 156 -12.23 21.85 -2.80
CA HIS A 156 -13.03 22.54 -3.81
C HIS A 156 -12.16 23.54 -4.55
N LEU A 157 -11.88 23.25 -5.81
CA LEU A 157 -11.10 24.14 -6.65
C LEU A 157 -12.04 25.12 -7.33
N LEU A 158 -11.70 26.40 -7.24
CA LEU A 158 -12.36 27.50 -7.92
C LEU A 158 -11.42 28.11 -8.96
N LYS A 159 -11.99 28.86 -9.90
CA LYS A 159 -11.26 29.72 -10.82
C LYS A 159 -11.96 31.07 -10.90
N ASN A 160 -11.37 32.11 -10.30
CA ASN A 160 -11.99 33.43 -10.17
C ASN A 160 -13.34 33.37 -9.43
N GLY A 161 -13.43 32.58 -8.36
CA GLY A 161 -14.67 32.35 -7.61
C GLY A 161 -15.66 31.38 -8.26
N ASP A 162 -15.52 31.04 -9.54
CA ASP A 162 -16.39 30.06 -10.21
C ASP A 162 -15.95 28.63 -9.93
N ASN A 163 -16.90 27.70 -9.83
CA ASN A 163 -16.63 26.28 -9.63
C ASN A 163 -15.75 25.73 -10.76
N TYR A 164 -14.59 25.17 -10.40
CA TYR A 164 -13.71 24.49 -11.34
C TYR A 164 -13.84 22.97 -11.22
N MET A 165 -13.65 22.42 -10.02
CA MET A 165 -13.86 20.98 -9.74
C MET A 165 -13.90 20.74 -8.23
N ALA A 166 -14.46 19.61 -7.82
CA ALA A 166 -14.28 19.09 -6.46
C ALA A 166 -13.41 17.82 -6.49
N LEU A 167 -12.69 17.60 -5.39
CA LEU A 167 -11.77 16.49 -5.23
C LEU A 167 -11.97 15.85 -3.85
N LYS A 168 -11.98 14.52 -3.83
CA LYS A 168 -11.71 13.73 -2.62
C LYS A 168 -10.37 13.01 -2.79
N LEU A 169 -9.45 13.26 -1.88
CA LEU A 169 -8.17 12.57 -1.77
C LEU A 169 -8.24 11.57 -0.61
N LYS A 170 -7.77 10.36 -0.84
CA LYS A 170 -7.65 9.36 0.21
C LYS A 170 -6.28 8.70 0.16
N TYR A 171 -5.60 8.66 1.29
CA TYR A 171 -4.36 7.91 1.45
C TYR A 171 -4.56 6.72 2.38
N TYR A 172 -4.33 5.52 1.84
CA TYR A 172 -4.38 4.25 2.54
C TYR A 172 -2.95 3.90 2.99
N MET A 173 -2.58 4.36 4.18
CA MET A 173 -1.23 4.17 4.75
C MET A 173 -0.77 2.71 4.73
N LEU A 174 -1.67 1.74 4.99
CA LEU A 174 -1.32 0.30 5.01
C LEU A 174 -0.99 -0.26 3.63
N ASP A 175 -1.62 0.27 2.58
CA ASP A 175 -1.46 -0.19 1.20
C ASP A 175 -0.45 0.65 0.40
N ASP A 176 0.06 1.73 1.02
CA ASP A 176 0.80 2.83 0.40
C ASP A 176 0.18 3.24 -0.94
N LYS A 177 -1.13 3.55 -0.87
CA LYS A 177 -2.00 3.80 -2.01
C LYS A 177 -2.73 5.14 -1.85
N TYR A 178 -2.69 5.95 -2.90
CA TYR A 178 -3.43 7.20 -2.99
C TYR A 178 -4.58 7.05 -3.99
N GLU A 179 -5.74 7.59 -3.66
CA GLU A 179 -6.91 7.66 -4.54
C GLU A 179 -7.39 9.11 -4.66
N PHE A 180 -7.51 9.58 -5.89
CA PHE A 180 -8.21 10.83 -6.21
C PHE A 180 -9.54 10.52 -6.89
N TYR A 181 -10.60 11.05 -6.32
CA TYR A 181 -11.91 11.07 -6.94
C TYR A 181 -12.17 12.50 -7.42
N LEU A 182 -12.23 12.69 -8.74
CA LEU A 182 -12.49 13.99 -9.37
C LEU A 182 -13.98 14.11 -9.67
N PHE A 183 -14.59 15.21 -9.24
CA PHE A 183 -16.01 15.53 -9.42
C PHE A 183 -16.15 16.88 -10.12
N ASP A 184 -17.20 17.07 -10.94
CA ASP A 184 -17.48 18.39 -11.53
C ASP A 184 -17.85 19.42 -10.47
N THR A 185 -18.60 19.03 -9.44
CA THR A 185 -19.17 19.93 -8.44
C THR A 185 -19.12 19.31 -7.04
N LEU A 186 -19.28 20.16 -6.02
CA LEU A 186 -19.47 19.72 -4.62
C LEU A 186 -20.72 18.85 -4.45
N GLU A 187 -21.80 19.14 -5.18
CA GLU A 187 -23.02 18.34 -5.15
C GLU A 187 -22.77 16.91 -5.65
N ASN A 188 -22.01 16.76 -6.74
CA ASN A 188 -21.63 15.45 -7.26
C ASN A 188 -20.75 14.68 -6.28
N MET A 189 -19.87 15.38 -5.55
CA MET A 189 -19.05 14.78 -4.50
C MET A 189 -19.90 14.24 -3.35
N ASN A 190 -20.88 15.01 -2.88
CA ASN A 190 -21.81 14.58 -1.83
C ASN A 190 -22.66 13.37 -2.26
N ASN A 191 -23.02 13.31 -3.54
CA ASN A 191 -23.78 12.21 -4.14
C ASN A 191 -22.88 11.01 -4.55
N GLY A 192 -21.56 11.09 -4.36
CA GLY A 192 -20.61 10.01 -4.67
C GLY A 192 -20.41 9.74 -6.16
N THR A 193 -20.84 10.64 -7.04
CA THR A 193 -20.80 10.45 -8.51
C THR A 193 -19.54 11.10 -9.09
N TYR A 194 -18.43 10.35 -9.12
CA TYR A 194 -17.16 10.85 -9.65
C TYR A 194 -17.06 10.73 -11.17
N ASN A 195 -16.34 11.66 -11.79
CA ASN A 195 -15.98 11.59 -13.20
C ASN A 195 -14.76 10.72 -13.43
N TYR A 196 -13.77 10.86 -12.57
CA TYR A 196 -12.53 10.09 -12.66
C TYR A 196 -12.09 9.59 -11.30
N LEU A 197 -11.59 8.35 -11.29
CA LEU A 197 -10.81 7.79 -10.19
C LEU A 197 -9.37 7.62 -10.67
N ILE A 198 -8.43 8.28 -10.00
CA ILE A 198 -7.00 8.12 -10.24
C ILE A 198 -6.40 7.41 -9.03
N THR A 199 -5.66 6.34 -9.26
CA THR A 199 -5.02 5.55 -8.20
C THR A 199 -3.51 5.54 -8.40
N PHE A 200 -2.77 5.82 -7.32
CA PHE A 200 -1.31 5.70 -7.28
C PHE A 200 -0.93 4.64 -6.26
N TYR A 201 -0.03 3.75 -6.64
CA TYR A 201 0.60 2.76 -5.78
C TYR A 201 2.09 3.05 -5.67
N ASP A 202 2.72 2.74 -4.53
CA ASP A 202 4.18 2.87 -4.44
C ASP A 202 4.94 1.81 -5.25
N THR A 203 4.32 0.66 -5.49
CA THR A 203 4.90 -0.45 -6.26
C THR A 203 4.09 -0.77 -7.52
N ASN A 204 4.78 -1.33 -8.53
CA ASN A 204 4.14 -1.78 -9.77
C ASN A 204 3.08 -2.84 -9.47
N ARG A 205 1.85 -2.64 -9.98
CA ARG A 205 0.74 -3.59 -9.85
C ARG A 205 0.46 -4.30 -11.17
N ALA A 206 -0.16 -5.48 -11.08
CA ALA A 206 -0.65 -6.21 -12.24
C ALA A 206 -1.78 -5.43 -12.95
N TYR A 207 -1.97 -5.71 -14.25
CA TYR A 207 -2.88 -4.99 -15.14
C TYR A 207 -4.30 -4.85 -14.57
N PHE A 208 -4.81 -3.61 -14.55
CA PHE A 208 -6.20 -3.29 -14.24
C PHE A 208 -6.97 -2.89 -15.50
N LYS A 209 -8.31 -2.99 -15.44
CA LYS A 209 -9.23 -2.40 -16.44
C LYS A 209 -9.17 -0.88 -16.28
N GLY A 210 -8.78 -0.13 -17.32
CA GLY A 210 -8.57 1.33 -17.24
C GLY A 210 -7.39 1.84 -18.07
N TYR A 211 -7.12 3.17 -18.03
CA TYR A 211 -5.84 3.71 -18.50
C TYR A 211 -4.76 3.36 -17.47
N GLN A 212 -3.67 2.75 -17.94
CA GLN A 212 -2.49 2.46 -17.13
C GLN A 212 -1.36 3.36 -17.61
N GLY A 213 -0.80 4.15 -16.71
CA GLY A 213 0.37 4.98 -17.02
C GLY A 213 1.60 4.15 -17.38
N ILE A 214 2.62 4.79 -17.95
CA ILE A 214 3.91 4.13 -18.27
C ILE A 214 4.50 3.40 -17.04
N ASN A 215 4.38 4.02 -15.86
CA ASN A 215 4.67 3.36 -14.60
C ASN A 215 3.43 2.55 -14.21
N ARG A 216 3.57 1.22 -14.07
CA ARG A 216 2.46 0.27 -13.85
C ARG A 216 1.81 0.37 -12.46
N ASN A 217 2.03 1.48 -11.79
CA ASN A 217 1.53 1.82 -10.47
C ASN A 217 0.53 2.98 -10.51
N ILE A 218 0.24 3.57 -11.68
CA ILE A 218 -0.75 4.64 -11.82
C ILE A 218 -1.89 4.22 -12.76
N PHE A 219 -3.12 4.40 -12.30
CA PHE A 219 -4.33 3.98 -13.00
C PHE A 219 -5.35 5.12 -13.06
N ILE A 220 -6.06 5.26 -14.18
CA ILE A 220 -7.19 6.19 -14.32
C ILE A 220 -8.42 5.44 -14.83
N LEU A 221 -9.54 5.61 -14.14
CA LEU A 221 -10.86 5.12 -14.49
C LEU A 221 -11.81 6.30 -14.71
N ARG A 222 -12.69 6.19 -15.71
CA ARG A 222 -13.81 7.11 -15.93
C ARG A 222 -15.07 6.52 -15.31
N GLY A 223 -15.82 7.31 -14.54
CA GLY A 223 -16.97 6.84 -13.74
C GLY A 223 -18.06 6.10 -14.53
N GLU A 224 -18.25 6.41 -15.81
CA GLU A 224 -19.30 5.78 -16.64
C GLU A 224 -18.97 4.37 -17.13
N ASN A 225 -17.70 4.09 -17.47
CA ASN A 225 -17.34 2.87 -18.20
C ASN A 225 -15.85 2.48 -18.11
N ASP A 226 -15.13 3.04 -17.13
CA ASP A 226 -13.70 2.84 -16.87
C ASP A 226 -12.78 3.21 -18.04
N THR A 227 -13.28 3.91 -19.07
CA THR A 227 -12.57 4.10 -20.34
C THR A 227 -12.29 5.57 -20.62
N ILE A 228 -11.02 5.93 -20.77
CA ILE A 228 -10.57 7.29 -21.10
C ILE A 228 -10.60 7.52 -22.62
N LYS A 229 -11.28 8.58 -23.06
CA LYS A 229 -11.44 9.00 -24.46
C LYS A 229 -10.48 10.16 -24.81
N ILE A 230 -10.34 10.48 -26.10
CA ILE A 230 -9.51 11.61 -26.58
C ILE A 230 -9.90 12.93 -25.91
N ASN A 231 -11.20 13.19 -25.79
CA ASN A 231 -11.72 14.45 -25.26
C ASN A 231 -11.49 14.60 -23.74
N ASP A 232 -11.11 13.52 -23.05
CA ASP A 232 -10.83 13.54 -21.62
C ASP A 232 -9.41 14.07 -21.33
N PHE A 233 -8.55 14.15 -22.36
CA PHE A 233 -7.13 14.54 -22.24
C PHE A 233 -6.94 15.92 -21.61
N GLU A 234 -7.58 16.95 -22.17
CA GLU A 234 -7.37 18.33 -21.73
C GLU A 234 -7.85 18.55 -20.29
N TYR A 235 -8.97 17.91 -19.94
CA TYR A 235 -9.51 17.94 -18.59
C TYR A 235 -8.54 17.30 -17.60
N LEU A 236 -8.14 16.05 -17.84
CA LEU A 236 -7.24 15.31 -16.94
C LEU A 236 -5.89 16.00 -16.77
N TYR A 237 -5.29 16.44 -17.89
CA TYR A 237 -4.01 17.16 -17.85
C TYR A 237 -4.12 18.46 -17.06
N SER A 238 -5.19 19.24 -17.28
CA SER A 238 -5.42 20.49 -16.56
C SER A 238 -5.68 20.24 -15.07
N ALA A 239 -6.54 19.29 -14.72
CA ALA A 239 -6.85 18.94 -13.34
C ALA A 239 -5.58 18.52 -12.58
N LEU A 240 -4.80 17.58 -13.14
CA LEU A 240 -3.55 17.12 -12.54
C LEU A 240 -2.57 18.26 -12.29
N ASN A 241 -2.36 19.13 -13.29
CA ASN A 241 -1.48 20.28 -13.11
C ASN A 241 -1.97 21.20 -11.97
N ARG A 242 -3.27 21.50 -11.90
CA ARG A 242 -3.82 22.37 -10.85
C ARG A 242 -3.71 21.76 -9.46
N LEU A 243 -3.90 20.44 -9.34
CA LEU A 243 -3.68 19.73 -8.08
C LEU A 243 -2.21 19.78 -7.66
N THR A 244 -1.28 19.51 -8.58
CA THR A 244 0.16 19.63 -8.32
C THR A 244 0.54 21.04 -7.87
N TYR A 245 -0.05 22.08 -8.47
CA TYR A 245 0.16 23.46 -8.02
C TYR A 245 -0.38 23.70 -6.61
N MET A 246 -1.60 23.26 -6.31
CA MET A 246 -2.20 23.40 -4.98
C MET A 246 -1.34 22.74 -3.90
N PHE A 247 -0.84 21.52 -4.13
CA PHE A 247 0.02 20.80 -3.20
C PHE A 247 1.36 21.50 -2.93
N LYS A 248 1.83 22.34 -3.86
CA LYS A 248 3.08 23.11 -3.71
C LYS A 248 2.88 24.49 -3.11
N ASP A 249 1.71 25.09 -3.30
CA ASP A 249 1.43 26.49 -2.94
C ASP A 249 0.72 26.64 -1.60
N VAL A 250 -0.09 25.64 -1.21
CA VAL A 250 -0.80 25.65 0.07
C VAL A 250 0.06 25.00 1.15
N GLU A 251 0.14 25.63 2.31
CA GLU A 251 0.83 25.08 3.47
C GLU A 251 0.22 23.73 3.90
N GLU A 252 1.08 22.78 4.28
CA GLU A 252 0.69 21.41 4.64
C GLU A 252 -0.35 21.38 5.79
N ASP A 253 -0.16 22.23 6.79
CA ASP A 253 -1.09 22.40 7.93
C ASP A 253 -2.49 22.87 7.52
N TYR A 254 -2.64 23.45 6.33
CA TYR A 254 -3.93 23.82 5.74
C TYR A 254 -4.45 22.75 4.79
N LEU A 255 -3.58 22.14 3.98
CA LEU A 255 -3.92 21.03 3.08
C LEU A 255 -4.56 19.85 3.83
N PHE A 256 -4.12 19.61 5.07
CA PHE A 256 -4.51 18.45 5.86
C PHE A 256 -5.06 18.80 7.26
N LYS A 257 -5.60 20.02 7.41
CA LYS A 257 -6.03 20.55 8.71
C LYS A 257 -7.14 19.75 9.39
N SER A 258 -8.09 19.22 8.61
CA SER A 258 -9.28 18.53 9.12
C SER A 258 -9.80 17.54 8.09
N HIS A 259 -10.31 16.41 8.57
CA HIS A 259 -11.01 15.40 7.78
C HIS A 259 -12.48 15.77 7.52
N GLU A 260 -13.02 16.75 8.23
CA GLU A 260 -14.44 17.11 8.20
C GLU A 260 -14.72 18.35 7.35
N ASN A 261 -13.70 19.18 7.13
CA ASN A 261 -13.84 20.45 6.41
C ASN A 261 -13.40 20.32 4.96
N ILE A 262 -13.97 21.17 4.10
CA ILE A 262 -13.56 21.28 2.71
C ILE A 262 -12.56 22.42 2.59
N LEU A 263 -11.36 22.13 2.08
CA LEU A 263 -10.42 23.18 1.72
C LEU A 263 -10.80 23.74 0.35
N VAL A 264 -11.19 25.01 0.30
CA VAL A 264 -11.45 25.73 -0.94
C VAL A 264 -10.16 26.40 -1.40
N TYR A 265 -9.83 26.26 -2.68
CA TYR A 265 -8.65 26.87 -3.31
C TYR A 265 -9.02 27.52 -4.64
N ASP A 266 -8.87 28.84 -4.75
CA ASP A 266 -9.07 29.55 -6.01
C ASP A 266 -7.74 29.65 -6.79
N ILE A 267 -7.66 28.85 -7.86
CA ILE A 267 -6.46 28.68 -8.67
C ILE A 267 -6.03 29.95 -9.41
N ALA A 268 -6.90 30.96 -9.52
CA ALA A 268 -6.60 32.18 -10.26
C ALA A 268 -5.88 33.23 -9.41
N ASN A 269 -6.10 33.21 -8.09
CA ASN A 269 -5.55 34.20 -7.17
C ASN A 269 -4.79 33.57 -5.98
N CYS A 270 -4.60 32.25 -5.99
CA CYS A 270 -3.90 31.48 -4.96
C CYS A 270 -4.47 31.65 -3.55
N LYS A 271 -5.76 32.01 -3.42
CA LYS A 271 -6.41 32.13 -2.11
C LYS A 271 -7.01 30.80 -1.69
N TYR A 272 -6.90 30.50 -0.41
CA TYR A 272 -7.52 29.31 0.19
C TYR A 272 -8.15 29.60 1.55
N TRP A 273 -9.19 28.83 1.87
CA TRP A 273 -9.89 28.86 3.15
C TRP A 273 -10.61 27.53 3.38
N THR A 274 -10.93 27.22 4.63
CA THR A 274 -11.69 26.02 4.98
C THR A 274 -13.16 26.37 5.19
N VAL A 275 -14.06 25.52 4.69
CA VAL A 275 -15.52 25.61 4.90
C VAL A 275 -16.02 24.37 5.62
#